data_AF-A0A4D9EYX6-F1
#
_entry.id   AF-A0A4D9EYX6-F1
#
_cell.length_a   1.000
_cell.length_b   1.000
_cell.length_c   1.000
_cell.angle_alpha   90.00
_cell.angle_beta   90.00
_cell.angle_gamma   90.00
#
_symmetry.space_group_name_H-M   'P 1'
#
loop_
_entity.id
_entity.type
_entity.pdbx_description
1 polymer ?
#
loop_
_entity_poly.entity_id
_entity_poly.type
_entity_poly.pdbx_seq_one_letter_code
_entity_poly.pdbx_strand_id
1 'polypeptide(L)'
;MGFGDLRSAAGLRHLNDFLADKSYIEGYVPSQADIAVFDAVSTPPPADLFHALRWYNHIKSYEKQKASLPGVKKALGKYGPADVEDSTGATTDSKDDDDIDLFGSDEEEESEESKRLREERLPSI
;
A
#
# COMPACT_ATOMS: atom_id res chain seq x y z
N MET A 1 -15.43 9.22 4.46
CA MET A 1 -14.72 8.21 3.64
C MET A 1 -13.74 7.51 4.56
N GLY A 2 -13.59 6.19 4.46
CA GLY A 2 -12.73 5.44 5.37
C GLY A 2 -13.27 4.06 5.72
N PHE A 3 -12.47 3.24 6.37
CA PHE A 3 -12.96 2.00 6.99
C PHE A 3 -13.47 2.21 8.42
N GLY A 4 -13.32 3.43 8.97
CA GLY A 4 -13.52 3.72 10.39
C GLY A 4 -12.36 3.18 11.24
N ASP A 5 -12.64 2.82 12.50
CA ASP A 5 -11.65 2.18 13.36
C ASP A 5 -11.35 0.74 12.90
N LEU A 6 -10.21 0.55 12.23
CA LEU A 6 -9.72 -0.73 11.73
C LEU A 6 -9.30 -1.73 12.83
N ARG A 7 -9.34 -1.33 14.10
CA ARG A 7 -9.17 -2.23 15.25
C ARG A 7 -10.50 -2.73 15.79
N SER A 8 -11.60 -2.09 15.40
CA SER A 8 -12.95 -2.50 15.79
C SER A 8 -13.50 -3.58 14.86
N ALA A 9 -14.41 -4.40 15.37
CA ALA A 9 -15.12 -5.40 14.56
C ALA A 9 -15.92 -4.77 13.41
N ALA A 10 -16.44 -3.56 13.59
CA ALA A 10 -17.18 -2.84 12.57
C ALA A 10 -16.25 -2.38 11.43
N GLY A 11 -15.09 -1.81 11.75
CA GLY A 11 -14.15 -1.36 10.72
C GLY A 11 -13.52 -2.52 9.95
N LEU A 12 -13.21 -3.62 10.62
CA LEU A 12 -12.76 -4.85 9.95
C LEU A 12 -13.82 -5.46 9.04
N ARG A 13 -15.11 -5.36 9.38
CA ARG A 13 -16.21 -5.75 8.49
C ARG A 13 -16.27 -4.88 7.25
N HIS A 14 -16.20 -3.56 7.38
CA HIS A 14 -16.16 -2.66 6.22
C HIS A 14 -14.96 -2.95 5.31
N LEU A 15 -13.79 -3.22 5.89
CA LEU A 15 -12.61 -3.62 5.13
C LEU A 15 -12.82 -4.95 4.40
N ASN A 16 -13.42 -5.95 5.06
CA ASN A 16 -13.74 -7.24 4.46
C ASN A 16 -14.69 -7.09 3.26
N ASP A 17 -15.76 -6.31 3.43
CA ASP A 17 -16.77 -6.12 2.39
C ASP A 17 -16.20 -5.34 1.20
N PHE A 18 -15.34 -4.35 1.46
CA PHE A 18 -14.61 -3.63 0.41
C PHE A 18 -13.65 -4.53 -0.37
N LEU A 19 -13.02 -5.51 0.28
CA LEU A 19 -12.10 -6.47 -0.34
C LEU A 19 -12.80 -7.69 -0.96
N ALA A 20 -14.13 -7.73 -0.98
CA ALA A 20 -14.88 -8.81 -1.59
C ALA A 20 -14.63 -8.88 -3.11
N ASP A 21 -14.59 -7.72 -3.77
CA ASP A 21 -14.35 -7.56 -5.21
C ASP A 21 -12.96 -6.97 -5.53
N LYS A 22 -12.10 -6.80 -4.53
CA LYS A 22 -10.78 -6.16 -4.66
C LYS A 22 -9.66 -7.00 -4.04
N SER A 23 -8.51 -6.97 -4.69
CA SER A 23 -7.29 -7.63 -4.20
C SER A 23 -6.41 -6.69 -3.37
N TYR A 24 -6.56 -5.38 -3.53
CA TYR A 24 -5.74 -4.33 -2.94
C TYR A 24 -6.61 -3.12 -2.54
N ILE A 25 -6.07 -2.22 -1.74
CA ILE A 25 -6.76 -1.00 -1.29
C ILE A 25 -6.97 -0.01 -2.46
N GLU A 26 -5.97 0.11 -3.33
CA GLU A 26 -6.03 0.91 -4.56
C GLU A 26 -5.49 0.11 -5.75
N GLY A 27 -6.20 0.12 -6.88
CA GLY A 27 -5.74 -0.52 -8.12
C GLY A 27 -5.68 -2.06 -8.07
N TYR A 28 -4.73 -2.61 -8.83
CA TYR A 28 -4.58 -4.06 -9.05
C TYR A 28 -3.18 -4.59 -8.67
N VAL A 29 -2.37 -3.75 -8.03
CA VAL A 29 -0.99 -4.07 -7.61
C VAL A 29 -0.80 -3.60 -6.16
N PRO A 30 0.08 -4.24 -5.37
CA PRO A 30 0.35 -3.79 -4.01
C PRO A 30 0.96 -2.39 -4.01
N SER A 31 0.50 -1.55 -3.09
CA SER A 31 0.86 -0.13 -3.03
C SER A 31 1.09 0.36 -1.60
N GLN A 32 1.55 1.59 -1.44
CA GLN A 32 1.64 2.25 -0.13
C GLN A 32 0.27 2.37 0.57
N ALA A 33 -0.84 2.37 -0.18
CA ALA A 33 -2.18 2.35 0.40
C ALA A 33 -2.44 1.07 1.19
N ASP A 34 -2.00 -0.07 0.66
CA ASP A 34 -2.11 -1.37 1.35
C ASP A 34 -1.29 -1.37 2.64
N ILE A 35 -0.08 -0.81 2.61
CA ILE A 35 0.78 -0.72 3.79
C ILE A 35 0.16 0.18 4.86
N ALA A 36 -0.42 1.32 4.48
CA ALA A 36 -1.09 2.22 5.42
C ALA A 36 -2.25 1.52 6.16
N VAL A 37 -3.12 0.82 5.43
CA VAL A 37 -4.25 0.08 6.01
C VAL A 37 -3.75 -1.13 6.81
N PHE A 38 -2.70 -1.82 6.35
CA PHE A 38 -2.13 -2.98 7.03
C PHE A 38 -1.53 -2.61 8.38
N ASP A 39 -0.76 -1.51 8.42
CA ASP A 39 -0.18 -0.97 9.65
C ASP A 39 -1.29 -0.59 10.67
N ALA A 40 -2.43 -0.09 10.18
CA ALA A 40 -3.57 0.29 11.02
C ALA A 40 -4.32 -0.90 11.65
N VAL A 41 -4.50 -1.98 10.87
CA VAL A 41 -5.11 -3.23 11.33
C VAL A 41 -4.26 -3.89 12.41
N SER A 42 -2.92 -3.85 12.28
CA SER A 42 -1.91 -4.31 13.25
C SER A 42 -1.93 -5.79 13.65
N THR A 43 -3.09 -6.46 13.67
CA THR A 43 -3.24 -7.88 14.02
C THR A 43 -4.04 -8.62 12.96
N PRO A 44 -3.79 -9.93 12.76
CA PRO A 44 -4.52 -10.70 11.77
C PRO A 44 -6.04 -10.63 12.00
N PRO A 45 -6.85 -10.31 10.97
CA PRO A 45 -8.30 -10.39 11.06
C PRO A 45 -8.76 -11.81 11.40
N PRO A 46 -9.90 -11.97 12.11
CA PRO A 46 -10.46 -13.29 12.37
C PRO A 46 -10.88 -14.00 11.07
N ALA A 47 -10.91 -15.33 11.10
CA ALA A 47 -11.06 -16.17 9.91
C ALA A 47 -12.45 -16.11 9.26
N ASP A 48 -13.46 -15.59 9.97
CA ASP A 48 -14.78 -15.26 9.45
C ASP A 48 -14.75 -14.08 8.47
N LEU A 49 -13.75 -13.20 8.58
CA LEU A 49 -13.47 -12.10 7.66
C LEU A 49 -12.46 -12.55 6.60
N PHE A 50 -12.86 -13.54 5.81
CA PHE A 50 -11.97 -14.25 4.89
C PHE A 50 -11.35 -13.37 3.79
N HIS A 51 -12.03 -12.32 3.32
CA HIS A 51 -11.46 -11.39 2.34
C HIS A 51 -10.38 -10.52 2.97
N ALA A 52 -10.65 -9.97 4.15
CA ALA A 52 -9.68 -9.19 4.92
C ALA A 52 -8.47 -10.05 5.33
N LEU A 53 -8.69 -11.28 5.80
CA LEU A 53 -7.61 -12.20 6.17
C LEU A 53 -6.75 -12.61 4.97
N ARG A 54 -7.37 -12.90 3.81
CA ARG A 54 -6.65 -13.18 2.55
C ARG A 54 -5.72 -12.02 2.20
N TRP A 55 -6.26 -10.80 2.17
CA TRP A 55 -5.48 -9.60 1.88
C TRP A 55 -4.39 -9.36 2.92
N TYR A 56 -4.69 -9.47 4.22
CA TYR A 56 -3.72 -9.27 5.30
C TYR A 56 -2.51 -10.20 5.14
N ASN A 57 -2.75 -11.49 4.91
CA ASN A 57 -1.67 -12.46 4.70
C ASN A 57 -0.87 -12.18 3.44
N HIS A 58 -1.55 -11.73 2.38
CA HIS A 58 -0.89 -11.31 1.14
C HIS A 58 0.04 -10.13 1.39
N ILE A 59 -0.45 -9.02 1.96
CA ILE A 59 0.35 -7.82 2.23
C ILE A 59 1.47 -8.09 3.24
N LYS A 60 1.24 -8.95 4.24
CA LYS A 60 2.28 -9.39 5.17
C LYS A 60 3.49 -10.02 4.45
N SER A 61 3.28 -10.72 3.34
CA SER A 61 4.40 -11.28 2.55
C SER A 61 5.29 -10.19 1.92
N TYR A 62 4.76 -8.98 1.72
CA TYR A 62 5.48 -7.82 1.19
C TYR A 62 6.16 -6.97 2.27
N GLU A 63 6.06 -7.33 3.56
CA GLU A 63 6.58 -6.51 4.67
C GLU A 63 8.07 -6.16 4.52
N LYS A 64 8.89 -7.09 4.01
CA LYS A 64 10.33 -6.87 3.77
C LYS A 64 10.63 -5.85 2.67
N GLN A 65 9.69 -5.65 1.75
CA GLN A 65 9.81 -4.75 0.59
C GLN A 65 8.78 -3.62 0.62
N LYS A 66 8.19 -3.35 1.78
CA LYS A 66 7.12 -2.35 1.94
C LYS A 66 7.54 -0.94 1.54
N ALA A 67 8.82 -0.60 1.65
CA ALA A 67 9.36 0.70 1.22
C ALA A 67 9.49 0.83 -0.31
N SER A 68 9.56 -0.30 -1.02
CA SER A 68 9.72 -0.35 -2.48
C SER A 68 8.38 -0.44 -3.22
N LEU A 69 7.26 -0.54 -2.49
CA LEU A 69 5.94 -0.55 -3.10
C LEU A 69 5.58 0.84 -3.64
N PRO A 70 4.94 0.92 -4.82
CA PRO A 70 4.58 2.18 -5.46
C PRO A 70 3.50 2.93 -4.69
N GLY A 71 3.41 4.25 -4.94
CA GLY A 71 2.39 5.13 -4.38
C GLY A 71 2.86 5.90 -3.14
N VAL A 72 1.95 6.70 -2.57
CA VAL A 72 2.20 7.54 -1.39
C VAL A 72 1.18 7.20 -0.31
N LYS A 73 1.62 7.12 0.96
CA LYS A 73 0.73 6.94 2.10
C LYS A 73 -0.12 8.19 2.29
N LYS A 74 -1.44 8.04 2.27
CA LYS A 74 -2.45 9.06 2.53
C LYS A 74 -3.08 8.77 3.90
N ALA A 75 -3.83 9.72 4.44
CA ALA A 75 -4.63 9.50 5.64
C ALA A 75 -5.62 8.35 5.44
N LEU A 76 -5.86 7.53 6.49
CA LEU A 76 -6.73 6.35 6.42
C LEU A 76 -8.15 6.67 5.96
N GLY A 77 -8.70 7.82 6.35
CA GLY A 77 -9.99 8.31 5.87
C GLY A 77 -10.03 8.68 4.37
N LYS A 78 -8.93 8.53 3.63
CA LYS A 78 -8.91 8.66 2.15
C LYS A 78 -8.99 7.32 1.45
N TYR A 79 -8.86 6.21 2.18
CA TYR A 79 -8.92 4.87 1.64
C TYR A 79 -10.27 4.22 1.92
N GLY A 80 -10.75 3.41 0.99
CA GLY A 80 -11.99 2.68 1.14
C GLY A 80 -13.25 3.47 0.75
N PRO A 81 -14.44 3.00 1.15
CA PRO A 81 -15.70 3.52 0.67
C PRO A 81 -15.95 4.98 1.08
N ALA A 82 -16.59 5.72 0.18
CA ALA A 82 -16.92 7.13 0.36
C ALA A 82 -17.93 7.36 1.50
N ASP A 83 -18.85 6.39 1.67
CA ASP A 83 -20.07 6.54 2.47
C ASP A 83 -19.90 6.25 3.96
N VAL A 84 -18.71 5.86 4.42
CA VAL A 84 -18.43 5.61 5.84
C VAL A 84 -17.75 6.85 6.44
N GLU A 85 -18.35 7.44 7.47
CA GLU A 85 -17.80 8.62 8.14
C GLU A 85 -16.46 8.34 8.82
N ASP A 86 -15.53 9.28 8.64
CA ASP A 86 -14.18 9.23 9.19
C ASP A 86 -14.23 9.44 10.71
N SER A 87 -13.91 8.38 11.45
CA SER A 87 -13.81 8.42 12.92
C SER A 87 -12.35 8.51 13.40
N THR A 88 -11.39 8.72 12.48
CA THR A 88 -9.97 8.83 12.86
C THR A 88 -9.61 10.26 13.28
N GLY A 89 -9.72 10.51 14.59
CA GLY A 89 -9.23 11.74 15.21
C GLY A 89 -7.71 11.92 15.05
N ALA A 90 -7.36 13.03 14.38
CA ALA A 90 -6.07 13.73 14.29
C ALA A 90 -4.83 13.15 14.99
N THR A 91 -3.82 12.80 14.19
CA THR A 91 -2.40 13.05 14.52
C THR A 91 -1.79 13.83 13.36
N THR A 92 -1.76 15.16 13.52
CA THR A 92 -0.96 16.09 12.72
C THR A 92 0.50 15.97 13.12
N ASP A 93 1.37 15.68 12.17
CA ASP A 93 2.71 16.27 12.20
C ASP A 93 3.10 16.65 10.77
N SER A 94 3.21 17.97 10.58
CA SER A 94 3.66 18.64 9.38
C SER A 94 5.18 18.67 9.34
N LYS A 95 5.75 18.37 8.16
CA LYS A 95 7.04 18.76 7.56
C LYS A 95 7.38 17.64 6.56
N ASP A 96 7.43 17.88 5.28
CA ASP A 96 8.41 18.74 4.62
C ASP A 96 7.87 19.12 3.23
N ASP A 97 7.82 20.41 2.94
CA ASP A 97 7.34 20.96 1.67
C ASP A 97 8.55 21.35 0.84
N ASP A 98 8.60 20.79 -0.37
CA ASP A 98 9.15 21.38 -1.59
C ASP A 98 10.63 21.81 -1.62
N ASP A 99 11.50 20.86 -2.00
CA ASP A 99 12.58 21.13 -2.97
C ASP A 99 13.11 19.83 -3.62
N ILE A 100 12.22 19.07 -4.29
CA ILE A 100 12.66 18.08 -5.30
C ILE A 100 12.30 18.62 -6.67
N ASP A 101 13.30 19.28 -7.26
CA ASP A 101 13.38 19.65 -8.66
C ASP A 101 13.04 18.45 -9.55
N LEU A 102 11.86 18.51 -10.16
CA LEU A 102 11.32 17.43 -10.97
C LEU A 102 11.58 17.60 -12.47
N PHE A 103 12.29 18.65 -12.91
CA PHE A 103 12.59 18.89 -14.34
C PHE A 103 13.74 19.91 -14.49
N GLY A 104 14.98 19.49 -14.25
CA GLY A 104 16.05 20.50 -14.19
C GLY A 104 17.52 20.09 -14.27
N SER A 105 17.90 18.99 -14.93
CA SER A 105 19.07 18.92 -15.85
C SER A 105 19.51 17.48 -16.13
N ASP A 106 19.34 17.11 -17.39
CA ASP A 106 20.13 16.15 -18.14
C ASP A 106 21.63 16.43 -17.96
N GLU A 107 22.40 15.53 -17.34
CA GLU A 107 23.82 15.35 -17.65
C GLU A 107 24.26 13.90 -17.31
N GLU A 108 24.49 13.15 -18.39
CA GLU A 108 25.33 11.97 -18.57
C GLU A 108 25.97 11.28 -17.35
N GLU A 109 25.57 10.03 -17.06
CA GLU A 109 26.54 8.96 -16.73
C GLU A 109 25.93 7.56 -17.00
N GLU A 110 26.13 7.06 -18.22
CA GLU A 110 25.92 5.67 -18.58
C GLU A 110 27.00 4.82 -17.90
N SER A 111 26.71 4.28 -16.71
CA SER A 111 27.61 3.30 -16.09
C SER A 111 27.43 1.92 -16.73
N GLU A 112 28.47 1.48 -17.44
CA GLU A 112 28.68 0.20 -18.13
C GLU A 112 28.57 -1.08 -17.26
N GLU A 113 27.85 -1.05 -16.14
CA GLU A 113 27.62 -2.23 -15.29
C GLU A 113 26.23 -2.84 -15.49
N SER A 114 25.26 -2.06 -16.00
CA SER A 114 23.85 -2.49 -16.17
C SER A 114 23.56 -3.20 -17.51
N LYS A 115 24.58 -3.72 -18.19
CA LYS A 115 24.44 -4.51 -19.43
C LYS A 115 24.73 -6.01 -19.26
N ARG A 116 25.53 -6.40 -18.25
CA ARG A 116 25.98 -7.80 -18.10
C ARG A 116 24.97 -8.73 -17.42
N LEU A 117 24.03 -8.21 -16.64
CA LEU A 117 23.08 -9.08 -15.92
C LEU A 117 21.85 -9.50 -16.74
N ARG A 118 21.60 -8.86 -17.89
CA ARG A 118 20.49 -9.21 -18.79
C ARG A 118 20.83 -10.31 -19.80
N GLU A 119 22.11 -10.62 -19.99
CA GLU A 119 22.56 -11.54 -21.04
C GLU A 119 22.78 -12.98 -20.53
N GLU A 120 22.53 -13.24 -19.24
CA GLU A 120 22.61 -14.58 -18.63
C GLU A 120 21.22 -15.22 -18.41
N ARG A 121 20.23 -14.88 -19.23
CA ARG A 121 18.87 -15.45 -19.16
C ARG A 121 18.23 -15.81 -20.51
N LEU A 122 19.05 -16.08 -21.53
CA LEU A 122 18.58 -16.78 -22.74
C LEU A 122 19.12 -18.21 -22.77
N PRO A 123 18.38 -19.18 -22.20
CA PRO A 123 18.69 -20.60 -22.38
C PRO A 123 18.43 -21.03 -23.82
N SER A 124 19.44 -21.69 -24.40
CA SER A 124 19.38 -22.88 -25.26
C SER A 124 18.02 -23.28 -25.83
N ILE A 125 17.92 -23.30 -27.17
CA ILE A 125 17.59 -24.47 -28.04
C ILE A 125 18.03 -24.13 -29.46
#